data_AF-A0A7Y5PJH0-F1
#
_entry.id   AF-A0A7Y5PJH0-F1
#
_cell.length_a   1.000
_cell.length_b   1.000
_cell.length_c   1.000
_cell.angle_alpha   90.00
_cell.angle_beta   90.00
_cell.angle_gamma   90.00
#
_symmetry.space_group_name_H-M   'P 1'
#
loop_
_entity.id
_entity.type
_entity.pdbx_description
1 polymer ?
#
loop_
_entity_poly.entity_id
_entity_poly.type
_entity_poly.pdbx_seq_one_letter_code
_entity_poly.pdbx_strand_id
1 'polypeptide(L)' 'SLPQDIWQQALQPVRDADVLLVVGTSGVVEPAASLVGQAQSNGARVIEVNPEPSTQSARADIHLRGSAADMLPRLVSG' A
#
# COMPACT_ATOMS: atom_id res chain seq x y z
N SER A 1 -0.89 20.46 6.59
CA SER A 1 -2.00 19.51 6.31
C SER A 1 -1.90 19.06 4.87
N LEU A 2 -2.31 17.83 4.55
CA LEU A 2 -2.36 17.34 3.17
C LEU A 2 -3.44 18.12 2.39
N PRO A 3 -3.17 18.61 1.16
CA PRO A 3 -4.19 19.28 0.35
C PRO A 3 -5.39 18.36 0.08
N GLN A 4 -6.60 18.89 0.25
CA GLN A 4 -7.82 18.10 0.21
C GLN A 4 -8.10 17.53 -1.18
N ASP A 5 -7.82 18.30 -2.23
CA ASP A 5 -7.94 17.89 -3.63
C ASP A 5 -7.01 16.72 -3.97
N ILE A 6 -5.76 16.78 -3.54
CA ILE A 6 -4.78 15.70 -3.72
C ILE A 6 -5.22 14.43 -2.98
N TRP A 7 -5.75 14.58 -1.76
CA TRP A 7 -6.27 13.46 -1.00
C TRP A 7 -7.47 12.79 -1.69
N GLN A 8 -8.43 13.57 -2.19
CA GLN A 8 -9.58 13.02 -2.91
C GLN A 8 -9.16 12.31 -4.21
N GLN A 9 -8.18 12.86 -4.93
CA GLN A 9 -7.63 12.23 -6.13
C GLN A 9 -6.95 10.89 -5.82
N ALA A 10 -6.31 10.74 -4.65
CA ALA A 10 -5.73 9.47 -4.22
C ALA A 10 -6.77 8.43 -3.78
N LEU A 11 -7.89 8.88 -3.19
CA LEU A 11 -8.92 7.98 -2.70
C LEU A 11 -9.65 7.22 -3.81
N GLN A 12 -9.89 7.85 -4.96
CA GLN A 12 -10.66 7.22 -6.03
C GLN A 12 -9.96 5.97 -6.58
N PRO A 13 -8.69 6.01 -7.01
CA PRO A 13 -7.95 4.82 -7.45
C PRO A 13 -7.85 3.75 -6.36
N VAL A 14 -7.72 4.15 -5.09
CA VAL A 14 -7.61 3.19 -3.97
C VAL A 14 -8.93 2.43 -3.75
N ARG A 15 -10.08 3.08 -3.98
CA ARG A 15 -11.39 2.42 -3.90
C ARG A 15 -11.63 1.46 -5.04
N ASP A 16 -11.15 1.80 -6.23
CA ASP A 16 -11.38 1.04 -7.45
C ASP A 16 -10.30 -0.02 -7.72
N ALA A 17 -9.25 -0.08 -6.90
CA ALA A 17 -8.13 -0.98 -7.10
C ALA A 17 -8.49 -2.44 -6.77
N ASP A 18 -8.11 -3.37 -7.65
CA ASP A 18 -8.12 -4.80 -7.33
C ASP A 18 -6.95 -5.19 -6.41
N VAL A 19 -5.84 -4.46 -6.50
CA VAL A 19 -4.61 -4.68 -5.74
C VAL A 19 -4.01 -3.34 -5.30
N LEU A 20 -3.69 -3.21 -4.01
CA LEU A 20 -2.91 -2.11 -3.46
C LEU A 20 -1.51 -2.59 -3.09
N LEU A 21 -0.49 -1.97 -3.68
CA LEU A 21 0.91 -2.22 -3.32
C LEU A 21 1.39 -1.17 -2.32
N VAL A 22 1.79 -1.62 -1.12
CA VAL A 22 2.31 -0.77 -0.04
C VAL A 22 3.82 -0.94 0.03
N VAL A 23 4.57 0.08 -0.38
CA VAL A 23 6.01 -0.04 -0.63
C VAL A 23 6.81 0.86 0.31
N GLY A 24 7.79 0.29 1.01
CA GLY A 24 8.86 1.05 1.67
C GLY A 24 8.37 2.08 2.71
N THR A 25 7.37 1.73 3.51
CA THR A 25 6.79 2.62 4.53
C THR A 25 6.63 1.89 5.87
N SER A 26 6.74 2.64 6.96
CA SER A 26 6.42 2.12 8.31
C SER A 26 4.92 2.00 8.57
N GLY A 27 4.07 2.60 7.72
CA GLY A 27 2.62 2.47 7.81
C GLY A 27 1.96 3.29 8.93
N VAL A 28 2.67 4.25 9.53
CA VAL A 28 2.22 4.98 10.74
C VAL A 28 1.63 6.37 10.48
N VAL A 29 1.98 7.01 9.36
CA VAL A 29 1.65 8.43 9.14
C VAL A 29 0.28 8.56 8.48
N GLU A 30 -0.63 9.24 9.18
CA GLU A 30 -1.95 9.57 8.66
C GLU A 30 -1.93 10.83 7.78
N PRO A 31 -2.83 10.94 6.78
CA PRO A 31 -3.93 10.02 6.45
C PRO A 31 -3.53 8.83 5.55
N ALA A 32 -2.29 8.77 5.07
CA ALA A 32 -1.86 7.78 4.07
C ALA A 32 -1.95 6.33 4.59
N ALA A 33 -1.63 6.10 5.87
CA ALA A 33 -1.76 4.80 6.53
C ALA A 33 -3.18 4.21 6.43
N SER A 34 -4.21 5.06 6.51
CA SER A 34 -5.61 4.65 6.39
C SER A 34 -5.97 4.06 5.02
N LEU A 35 -5.21 4.35 3.95
CA LEU A 35 -5.51 3.86 2.60
C LEU A 35 -5.49 2.33 2.51
N VAL A 36 -4.68 1.66 3.33
CA VAL A 36 -4.63 0.19 3.38
C VAL A 36 -5.98 -0.40 3.78
N GLY A 37 -6.57 0.12 4.86
CA GLY A 37 -7.90 -0.33 5.30
C GLY A 37 -9.00 0.02 4.32
N GLN A 38 -8.89 1.17 3.64
CA GLN A 38 -9.85 1.59 2.62
C GLN A 38 -9.83 0.65 1.41
N ALA A 39 -8.65 0.27 0.91
CA ALA A 39 -8.53 -0.67 -0.19
C ALA A 39 -9.14 -2.03 0.15
N GLN A 40 -8.81 -2.59 1.32
CA GLN A 40 -9.36 -3.87 1.78
C GLN A 40 -10.87 -3.85 1.93
N SER A 41 -11.41 -2.76 2.47
CA SER A 41 -12.86 -2.62 2.66
C SER A 41 -13.61 -2.58 1.33
N ASN A 42 -12.94 -2.26 0.22
CA ASN A 42 -13.49 -2.31 -1.14
C ASN A 42 -13.13 -3.62 -1.87
N GLY A 43 -12.52 -4.59 -1.19
CA GLY A 43 -12.19 -5.91 -1.73
C GLY A 43 -10.82 -6.02 -2.40
N ALA A 44 -10.00 -4.97 -2.36
CA ALA A 44 -8.65 -5.01 -2.90
C ALA A 44 -7.75 -5.96 -2.10
N ARG A 45 -6.86 -6.68 -2.79
CA ARG A 45 -5.75 -7.39 -2.14
C ARG A 45 -4.64 -6.41 -1.79
N VAL A 46 -4.11 -6.50 -0.58
CA VAL A 46 -2.98 -5.69 -0.12
C VAL A 46 -1.69 -6.51 -0.21
N ILE A 47 -0.70 -5.96 -0.91
CA ILE A 47 0.64 -6.53 -0.99
C ILE A 47 1.62 -5.54 -0.36
N GLU A 48 2.36 -5.98 0.64
CA GLU A 48 3.41 -5.19 1.28
C GLU A 48 4.78 -5.54 0.68
N VAL A 49 5.55 -4.53 0.30
CA VAL A 49 6.95 -4.64 -0.10
C VAL A 49 7.80 -3.87 0.90
N ASN A 50 8.44 -4.58 1.82
CA ASN A 50 9.29 -3.97 2.83
C ASN A 50 10.33 -4.96 3.38
N PRO A 51 11.55 -4.53 3.75
CA PRO A 51 12.52 -5.43 4.37
C PRO A 51 12.05 -5.96 5.73
N GLU A 52 11.41 -5.09 6.51
CA GLU A 52 10.91 -5.35 7.85
C GLU A 52 9.39 -5.13 7.92
N PRO A 53 8.66 -5.84 8.80
CA PRO A 53 7.23 -5.63 8.99
C PRO A 53 6.88 -4.17 9.36
N SER A 54 5.91 -3.56 8.68
CA SER A 54 5.31 -2.29 9.06
C SER A 54 4.15 -2.46 10.07
N THR A 55 3.57 -1.37 10.57
CA THR A 55 2.33 -1.42 11.38
C THR A 55 1.13 -1.94 10.60
N GLN A 56 1.19 -1.93 9.27
CA GLN A 56 0.14 -2.44 8.39
C GLN A 56 0.35 -3.90 7.99
N SER A 57 1.43 -4.54 8.45
CA SER A 57 1.75 -5.93 8.10
C SER A 57 0.59 -6.88 8.37
N ALA A 58 -0.08 -6.75 9.52
CA ALA A 58 -1.21 -7.62 9.88
C ALA A 58 -2.40 -7.50 8.92
N ARG A 59 -2.43 -6.46 8.08
CA ARG A 59 -3.44 -6.23 7.06
C ARG A 59 -3.00 -6.66 5.67
N ALA A 60 -1.73 -6.94 5.43
CA ALA A 60 -1.30 -7.37 4.10
C ALA A 60 -1.70 -8.84 3.85
N ASP A 61 -2.22 -9.12 2.66
CA ASP A 61 -2.50 -10.49 2.21
C ASP A 61 -1.20 -11.18 1.78
N ILE A 62 -0.23 -10.42 1.27
CA ILE A 62 1.08 -10.92 0.81
C ILE A 62 2.19 -10.00 1.32
N HIS A 63 3.27 -10.61 1.81
CA HIS A 63 4.49 -9.91 2.20
C HIS A 63 5.65 -10.26 1.26
N LEU A 64 6.17 -9.27 0.57
CA LEU A 64 7.37 -9.33 -0.24
C LEU A 64 8.53 -8.75 0.57
N ARG A 65 9.24 -9.63 1.29
CA ARG A 65 10.37 -9.23 2.14
C ARG A 65 11.60 -8.88 1.31
N GLY A 66 11.94 -7.60 1.30
CA GLY A 66 13.09 -7.08 0.57
C GLY A 66 12.97 -5.58 0.32
N SER A 67 14.04 -4.97 -0.20
CA SER A 67 13.98 -3.56 -0.59
C SER A 67 13.06 -3.38 -1.81
N ALA A 68 12.43 -2.21 -1.92
CA ALA A 68 11.64 -1.87 -3.10
C ALA A 68 12.47 -1.96 -4.40
N ALA A 69 13.74 -1.55 -4.33
CA ALA A 69 14.67 -1.59 -5.46
C ALA A 69 14.95 -3.02 -5.96
N ASP A 70 14.94 -4.00 -5.06
CA ASP A 70 15.17 -5.41 -5.43
C ASP A 70 13.88 -6.11 -5.85
N MET A 71 12.77 -5.83 -5.16
CA MET A 71 11.52 -6.58 -5.31
C MET A 71 10.65 -6.08 -6.46
N LEU A 72 10.54 -4.77 -6.66
CA LEU A 72 9.65 -4.23 -7.70
C LEU A 72 10.07 -4.62 -9.12
N PRO A 73 11.36 -4.56 -9.51
CA PRO A 73 11.76 -5.01 -10.84
C PRO A 73 11.38 -6.47 -11.12
N ARG A 74 11.54 -7.35 -10.13
CA ARG A 74 11.17 -8.78 -10.25
C ARG A 74 9.66 -8.99 -10.39
N LEU A 75 8.86 -8.11 -9.81
CA LEU A 75 7.39 -8.18 -9.88
C LEU A 75 6.86 -7.80 -11.27
N VAL A 76 7.51 -6.84 -11.93
CA VAL A 76 7.03 -6.27 -13.21
C VAL A 76 7.74 -6.82 -14.44
N SER A 77 8.82 -7.58 -14.28
CA SER A 77 9.61 -8.13 -15.40
C SER A 77 9.01 -9.38 -16.05
N GLY A 78 7.72 -9.65 -15.85
CA GLY A 78 6.99 -10.80 -16.41
C GLY A 78 6.43 -10.55 -17.80
#